data_AF-A0A822Y1C9-F1
#
_entry.id   AF-A0A822Y1C9-F1
#
_cell.length_a   1.000
_cell.length_b   1.000
_cell.length_c   1.000
_cell.angle_alpha   90.00
_cell.angle_beta   90.00
_cell.angle_gamma   90.00
#
_symmetry.space_group_name_H-M   'P 1'
#
loop_
_entity.id
_entity.type
_entity.pdbx_description
1 polymer ?
#
loop_
_entity_poly.entity_id
_entity_poly.type
_entity_poly.pdbx_seq_one_letter_code
_entity_poly.pdbx_strand_id
1 'polypeptide(L)'
;MSLEKGFFSPYRVFNLWLCRLAIMASEKLLILQPHNWALRRDHGMLLYYSRDYGEAVQELSICMAFAPVEEAEVLEPFVEKLHLLRLESSWKSLEHTDRMAVP
;
A
#
# COMPACT_ATOMS: atom_id res chain seq x y z
N MET A 1 38.30 -9.03 -4.05
CA MET A 1 38.18 -7.88 -4.97
C MET A 1 36.94 -8.15 -5.83
N SER A 2 35.76 -7.54 -5.67
CA SER A 2 35.20 -6.60 -4.71
C SER A 2 33.68 -6.80 -4.76
N LEU A 3 33.05 -6.79 -3.59
CA LEU A 3 31.61 -6.94 -3.38
C LEU A 3 30.81 -5.72 -3.85
N GLU A 4 29.63 -6.02 -4.41
CA GLU A 4 28.36 -5.28 -4.37
C GLU A 4 28.41 -3.74 -4.24
N LYS A 5 28.21 -3.06 -5.37
CA LYS A 5 27.69 -1.69 -5.36
C LYS A 5 26.18 -1.75 -5.62
N GLY A 6 25.40 -1.58 -4.54
CA GLY A 6 23.96 -1.35 -4.61
C GLY A 6 23.67 -0.16 -5.52
N PHE A 7 23.11 -0.43 -6.68
CA PHE A 7 22.64 0.59 -7.61
C PHE A 7 21.37 1.23 -7.04
N PHE A 8 21.55 2.33 -6.31
CA PHE A 8 20.49 3.24 -5.93
C PHE A 8 19.95 3.87 -7.22
N SER A 9 18.86 3.33 -7.78
CA SER A 9 18.19 3.96 -8.93
C SER A 9 17.53 5.26 -8.46
N PRO A 10 17.95 6.45 -8.94
CA PRO A 10 17.41 7.73 -8.50
C PRO A 10 15.90 7.84 -8.73
N TYR A 11 15.38 7.14 -9.75
CA TYR A 11 13.96 7.03 -10.03
C TYR A 11 13.17 6.35 -8.92
N ARG A 12 13.76 5.35 -8.24
CA ARG A 12 13.10 4.62 -7.15
C ARG A 12 12.95 5.49 -5.90
N VAL A 13 13.97 6.29 -5.60
CA VAL A 13 13.99 7.20 -4.44
C VAL A 13 13.02 8.36 -4.63
N PHE A 14 13.04 8.96 -5.83
CA PHE A 14 12.13 10.05 -6.18
C PHE A 14 10.67 9.60 -6.14
N ASN A 15 10.37 8.41 -6.68
CA ASN A 15 9.02 7.86 -6.68
C ASN A 15 8.53 7.57 -5.24
N LEU A 16 9.40 7.06 -4.36
CA LEU A 16 9.05 6.81 -2.96
C LEU A 16 8.75 8.11 -2.18
N TRP A 17 9.47 9.20 -2.47
CA TRP A 17 9.25 10.49 -1.83
C TRP A 17 7.94 11.15 -2.31
N LEU A 18 7.65 11.03 -3.61
CA LEU A 18 6.39 11.47 -4.19
C LEU A 18 5.19 10.72 -3.58
N CYS A 19 5.30 9.40 -3.40
CA CYS A 19 4.26 8.60 -2.73
C CYS A 19 4.02 9.07 -1.30
N ARG A 20 5.08 9.32 -0.52
CA ARG A 20 4.95 9.81 0.87
C ARG A 20 4.25 11.16 0.96
N LEU A 21 4.59 12.10 0.08
CA LEU A 21 3.90 13.38 -0.02
C LEU A 21 2.43 13.21 -0.38
N ALA A 22 2.13 12.37 -1.38
CA ALA A 22 0.76 12.12 -1.82
C ALA A 22 -0.09 11.47 -0.73
N ILE A 23 0.48 10.53 0.04
CA ILE A 23 -0.16 9.90 1.20
C ILE A 23 -0.49 10.97 2.25
N MET A 24 0.48 11.80 2.66
CA MET A 24 0.22 12.87 3.64
C MET A 24 -0.83 13.87 3.15
N ALA A 25 -0.78 14.26 1.88
CA ALA A 25 -1.76 15.20 1.31
C ALA A 25 -3.17 14.60 1.27
N SER A 26 -3.29 13.33 0.88
CA SER A 26 -4.57 12.62 0.85
C SER A 26 -5.12 12.37 2.27
N GLU A 27 -4.29 12.08 3.27
CA GLU A 27 -4.73 12.03 4.68
C GLU A 27 -5.36 13.36 5.14
N LYS A 28 -4.76 14.50 4.78
CA LYS A 28 -5.33 15.82 5.10
C LYS A 28 -6.67 16.04 4.40
N LEU A 29 -6.81 15.57 3.16
CA LEU A 29 -8.07 15.64 2.43
C LEU A 29 -9.14 14.74 3.07
N LEU A 30 -8.78 13.57 3.57
CA LEU A 30 -9.70 12.67 4.27
C LEU A 30 -10.21 13.24 5.59
N ILE A 31 -9.40 14.04 6.30
CA ILE A 31 -9.86 14.78 7.48
C ILE A 31 -10.94 15.80 7.10
N LEU A 32 -10.81 16.45 5.94
CA LEU A 32 -11.77 17.43 5.47
C LEU A 32 -13.05 16.78 4.92
N GLN A 33 -12.95 15.62 4.27
CA GLN A 33 -14.07 14.92 3.63
C GLN A 33 -14.03 13.41 3.89
N PRO A 34 -14.36 12.95 5.12
CA PRO A 34 -14.19 11.55 5.51
C PRO A 34 -15.18 10.59 4.83
N HIS A 35 -16.28 11.11 4.28
CA HIS A 35 -17.32 10.32 3.61
C HIS A 35 -17.16 10.27 2.09
N ASN A 36 -16.14 10.95 1.54
CA ASN A 36 -15.89 10.92 0.11
C ASN A 36 -15.15 9.62 -0.24
N TRP A 37 -15.91 8.63 -0.71
CA TRP A 37 -15.39 7.32 -1.06
C TRP A 37 -14.33 7.39 -2.18
N ALA A 38 -14.47 8.28 -3.16
CA ALA A 38 -13.50 8.42 -4.25
C ALA A 38 -12.12 8.85 -3.73
N LEU A 39 -12.09 9.80 -2.78
CA LEU A 39 -10.84 10.21 -2.11
C LEU A 39 -10.24 9.09 -1.27
N ARG A 40 -11.06 8.31 -0.56
CA ARG A 40 -10.59 7.13 0.20
C ARG A 40 -10.01 6.06 -0.72
N ARG A 41 -10.66 5.79 -1.84
CA ARG A 41 -10.17 4.87 -2.86
C ARG A 41 -8.79 5.31 -3.35
N ASP A 42 -8.63 6.57 -3.71
CA ASP A 42 -7.36 7.11 -4.20
C ASP A 42 -6.26 7.04 -3.13
N HIS A 43 -6.59 7.32 -1.86
CA HIS A 43 -5.68 7.16 -0.74
C HIS A 43 -5.25 5.69 -0.54
N GLY A 44 -6.20 4.75 -0.56
CA GLY A 44 -5.93 3.31 -0.52
C GLY A 44 -5.05 2.83 -1.67
N MET A 45 -5.22 3.40 -2.88
CA MET A 45 -4.36 3.11 -4.02
C MET A 45 -2.93 3.64 -3.83
N LEU A 46 -2.75 4.82 -3.23
CA LEU A 46 -1.43 5.35 -2.89
C LEU A 46 -0.70 4.45 -1.89
N LEU A 47 -1.41 3.92 -0.89
CA LEU A 47 -0.86 2.94 0.07
C LEU A 47 -0.46 1.63 -0.62
N TYR A 48 -1.28 1.15 -1.56
CA TYR A 48 -0.92 -0.01 -2.38
C TYR A 48 0.38 0.22 -3.18
N TYR A 49 0.56 1.39 -3.81
CA TYR A 49 1.80 1.72 -4.53
C TYR A 49 3.01 1.87 -3.60
N SER A 50 2.80 2.32 -2.35
CA SER A 50 3.82 2.34 -1.29
C SER A 50 4.21 0.93 -0.79
N ARG A 51 3.42 -0.10 -1.14
CA ARG A 51 3.50 -1.49 -0.64
C ARG A 51 3.08 -1.64 0.82
N ASP A 52 2.38 -0.66 1.36
CA ASP A 52 1.76 -0.72 2.69
C ASP A 52 0.41 -1.42 2.56
N TYR A 53 0.46 -2.73 2.30
CA TYR A 53 -0.73 -3.53 1.98
C TYR A 53 -1.72 -3.67 3.13
N GLY A 54 -1.26 -3.55 4.39
CA GLY A 54 -2.14 -3.63 5.57
C GLY A 54 -3.08 -2.43 5.65
N GLU A 55 -2.49 -1.24 5.52
CA GLU A 55 -3.14 0.05 5.54
C GLU A 55 -4.02 0.21 4.29
N ALA A 56 -3.53 -0.23 3.11
CA ALA A 56 -4.30 -0.23 1.88
C ALA A 56 -5.58 -1.08 2.00
N VAL A 57 -5.48 -2.29 2.57
CA VAL A 57 -6.65 -3.13 2.84
C VAL A 57 -7.64 -2.41 3.74
N GLN A 58 -7.17 -1.84 4.86
CA GLN A 58 -8.03 -1.18 5.84
C GLN A 58 -8.79 0.00 5.21
N GLU A 59 -8.10 0.89 4.51
CA GLU A 59 -8.72 2.07 3.90
C GLU A 59 -9.68 1.70 2.76
N LEU A 60 -9.36 0.68 1.96
CA LEU A 60 -10.25 0.24 0.88
C LEU A 60 -11.47 -0.52 1.40
N SER A 61 -11.35 -1.27 2.50
CA SER A 61 -12.52 -1.85 3.18
C SER A 61 -13.45 -0.78 3.74
N ILE A 62 -12.89 0.32 4.29
CA ILE A 62 -13.70 1.47 4.72
C ILE A 62 -14.32 2.16 3.50
N CYS A 63 -13.59 2.30 2.39
CA CYS A 63 -14.10 2.86 1.14
C CYS A 63 -15.33 2.11 0.64
N MET A 64 -15.32 0.76 0.66
CA MET A 64 -16.47 -0.06 0.24
C MET A 64 -17.74 0.27 1.04
N ALA A 65 -17.61 0.57 2.34
CA ALA A 65 -18.76 0.92 3.17
C ALA A 65 -19.41 2.28 2.79
N PHE A 66 -18.69 3.16 2.09
CA PHE A 66 -19.19 4.46 1.64
C PHE A 66 -19.47 4.52 0.13
N ALA A 67 -19.00 3.53 -0.65
CA ALA A 67 -19.12 3.50 -2.10
C ALA A 67 -20.51 3.02 -2.54
N PRO A 68 -20.97 3.41 -3.75
CA PRO A 68 -22.09 2.75 -4.42
C PRO A 68 -21.81 1.25 -4.60
N VAL A 69 -22.88 0.45 -4.66
CA VAL A 69 -22.78 -1.02 -4.73
C VAL A 69 -21.95 -1.45 -5.94
N GLU A 70 -22.14 -0.81 -7.08
CA GLU A 70 -21.45 -1.12 -8.33
C GLU A 70 -19.92 -0.93 -8.21
N GLU A 71 -19.49 0.11 -7.50
CA GLU A 71 -18.07 0.38 -7.27
C GLU A 71 -17.50 -0.52 -6.17
N ALA A 72 -18.31 -0.86 -5.15
CA ALA A 72 -17.91 -1.79 -4.10
C ALA A 72 -17.69 -3.21 -4.65
N GLU A 73 -18.55 -3.69 -5.56
CA GLU A 73 -18.40 -4.98 -6.25
C GLU A 73 -17.12 -5.05 -7.10
N VAL A 74 -16.71 -3.92 -7.70
CA VAL A 74 -15.43 -3.84 -8.43
C VAL A 74 -14.24 -3.85 -7.48
N LEU A 75 -14.39 -3.22 -6.30
CA LEU A 75 -13.31 -3.08 -5.32
C LEU A 75 -13.09 -4.35 -4.49
N GLU A 76 -14.13 -5.18 -4.30
CA GLU A 76 -14.09 -6.39 -3.48
C GLU A 76 -13.00 -7.40 -3.93
N PRO A 77 -12.93 -7.84 -5.21
CA PRO A 77 -11.86 -8.73 -5.68
C PRO A 77 -10.46 -8.10 -5.52
N PHE A 78 -10.37 -6.78 -5.59
CA PHE A 78 -9.11 -6.07 -5.40
C PHE A 78 -8.66 -6.11 -3.94
N VAL A 79 -9.58 -5.91 -2.99
CA VAL A 79 -9.30 -6.04 -1.56
C VAL A 79 -8.90 -7.47 -1.19
N GLU A 80 -9.55 -8.48 -1.76
CA GLU A 80 -9.15 -9.89 -1.58
C GLU A 80 -7.73 -10.14 -2.08
N LYS A 81 -7.39 -9.64 -3.27
CA LYS A 81 -6.03 -9.73 -3.81
C LYS A 81 -5.01 -9.05 -2.90
N LEU A 82 -5.35 -7.90 -2.32
CA LEU A 82 -4.46 -7.19 -1.39
C LEU A 82 -4.22 -7.98 -0.10
N HIS A 83 -5.21 -8.71 0.41
CA HIS A 83 -5.02 -9.61 1.55
C HIS A 83 -3.98 -10.69 1.23
N LEU A 84 -4.04 -11.29 0.03
CA LEU A 84 -3.04 -12.26 -0.40
C LEU A 84 -1.63 -11.64 -0.50
N LEU A 85 -1.51 -10.45 -1.08
CA LEU A 85 -0.24 -9.73 -1.18
C LEU A 85 0.34 -9.36 0.19
N ARG A 86 -0.51 -8.99 1.15
CA ARG A 86 -0.10 -8.76 2.54
C ARG A 86 0.48 -10.05 3.14
N LEU A 87 -0.18 -11.19 2.97
CA LEU A 87 0.31 -12.48 3.46
C LEU A 87 1.64 -12.87 2.81
N GLU A 88 1.76 -12.73 1.49
CA GLU A 88 3.03 -12.98 0.77
C GLU A 88 4.17 -12.09 1.26
N SER A 89 3.88 -10.81 1.50
CA SER A 89 4.89 -9.86 2.01
C SER A 89 5.36 -10.24 3.43
N SER A 90 4.44 -10.69 4.28
CA SER A 90 4.74 -11.20 5.61
C SER A 90 5.60 -12.47 5.53
N TRP A 91 5.29 -13.39 4.63
CA TRP A 91 6.04 -14.64 4.48
C TRP A 91 7.47 -14.41 3.99
N LYS A 92 7.66 -13.53 3.00
CA LYS A 92 8.99 -13.14 2.51
C LYS A 92 9.84 -12.47 3.58
N SER A 93 9.20 -11.68 4.47
CA SER A 93 9.91 -11.07 5.61
C SER A 93 10.38 -12.13 6.62
N LEU A 94 9.56 -13.16 6.86
CA LEU A 94 9.89 -14.26 7.77
C LEU A 94 11.06 -15.10 7.24
N GLU A 95 11.03 -15.50 5.97
CA GLU A 95 12.12 -16.25 5.32
C GLU A 95 13.46 -15.50 5.34
N HIS A 96 13.42 -14.16 5.18
CA HIS A 96 14.63 -13.34 5.26
C HIS A 96 15.21 -13.33 6.68
N THR A 97 14.34 -13.36 7.68
CA THR A 97 14.69 -13.33 9.09
C THR A 97 15.24 -14.68 9.58
N ASP A 98 14.71 -15.80 9.08
CA ASP A 98 15.25 -17.15 9.32
C ASP A 98 16.65 -17.34 8.70
N ARG A 99 16.90 -16.78 7.50
CA ARG A 99 18.23 -16.83 6.87
C ARG A 99 19.30 -16.02 7.60
N MET A 100 18.91 -14.99 8.34
CA MET A 100 19.84 -14.25 9.21
C MET A 100 20.05 -14.89 10.58
N ALA A 101 19.20 -15.84 10.96
CA ALA A 101 19.24 -16.52 12.26
C ALA A 101 20.10 -17.80 12.26
N VAL A 102 20.74 -18.15 11.14
CA VAL A 102 21.67 -19.30 11.07
C VAL A 102 23.09 -18.81 11.45
N PRO A 103 23.69 -19.30 12.56
CA PRO A 103 25.05 -18.97 12.97
C PRO A 103 26.14 -19.62 12.12
#